data_AF-A0A0G0E4P0-F1
#
_entry.id   AF-A0A0G0E4P0-F1
#
_cell.length_a   1.000
_cell.length_b   1.000
_cell.length_c   1.000
_cell.angle_alpha   90.00
_cell.angle_beta   90.00
_cell.angle_gamma   90.00
#
_symmetry.space_group_name_H-M   'P 1'
#
loop_
_entity.id
_entity.type
_entity.pdbx_description
1 polymer ?
#
loop_
_entity_poly.entity_id
_entity_poly.type
_entity_poly.pdbx_seq_one_letter_code
_entity_poly.pdbx_strand_id
1 'polypeptide(L)'
;MRLALSGIKDPLTVKEEIEKYARLLKIDLELTERSLNDGASGGEKKKLELLQAVVLNPDLQIFDEIDTGVDVDALKIIAGFIKQHKHNKTYIIITHYNRILKYIRPDVVMVMIDGKIAKTGDYRLAETIEKKGYEKLRTL
;
A
#
# COMPACT_ATOMS: atom_id res chain seq x y z
N MET A 1 20.16 1.66 2.45
CA MET A 1 21.48 0.99 2.50
C MET A 1 21.51 -0.41 1.87
N ARG A 2 20.61 -1.36 2.21
CA ARG A 2 20.70 -2.75 1.68
C ARG A 2 20.58 -2.89 0.15
N LEU A 3 19.73 -2.08 -0.50
CA LEU A 3 19.59 -2.00 -1.98
C LEU A 3 20.84 -1.50 -2.70
N ALA A 4 21.48 -0.47 -2.13
CA ALA A 4 22.74 0.07 -2.60
C ALA A 4 23.87 -0.95 -2.43
N LEU A 5 23.87 -1.66 -1.29
CA LEU A 5 24.85 -2.69 -0.97
C LEU A 5 24.67 -3.98 -1.79
N SER A 6 23.48 -4.25 -2.33
CA SER A 6 23.23 -5.37 -3.24
C SER A 6 23.48 -5.04 -4.71
N GLY A 7 23.90 -3.81 -5.04
CA GLY A 7 24.15 -3.37 -6.42
C GLY A 7 22.90 -3.21 -7.29
N ILE A 8 21.71 -3.23 -6.68
CA ILE A 8 20.42 -3.18 -7.41
C ILE A 8 20.07 -1.75 -7.83
N LYS A 9 20.46 -0.75 -7.04
CA LYS A 9 20.27 0.67 -7.34
C LYS A 9 21.49 1.48 -6.87
N ASP A 10 21.79 2.53 -7.62
CA ASP A 10 22.82 3.51 -7.27
C ASP A 10 22.47 4.22 -5.92
N PRO A 11 23.42 4.38 -4.98
CA PRO A 11 23.15 4.96 -3.67
C PRO A 11 22.59 6.40 -3.70
N LEU A 12 23.05 7.23 -4.64
CA LEU A 12 22.58 8.61 -4.77
C LEU A 12 21.13 8.62 -5.24
N THR A 13 20.81 7.79 -6.24
CA THR A 13 19.45 7.61 -6.74
C THR A 13 18.49 7.17 -5.64
N VAL A 14 18.91 6.23 -4.78
CA VAL A 14 18.10 5.78 -3.64
C VAL A 14 17.86 6.92 -2.64
N LYS A 15 18.88 7.74 -2.36
CA LYS A 15 18.74 8.89 -1.46
C LYS A 15 17.75 9.92 -2.01
N GLU A 16 17.85 10.25 -3.30
CA GLU A 16 16.92 11.16 -3.98
C GLU A 16 15.48 10.64 -3.97
N GLU A 17 15.28 9.34 -4.21
CA GLU A 17 13.95 8.71 -4.10
C GLU A 17 13.39 8.78 -2.67
N ILE A 18 14.21 8.48 -1.65
CA ILE A 18 13.81 8.57 -0.25
C ILE A 18 13.36 9.99 0.09
N GLU A 19 14.16 11.01 -0.22
CA GLU A 19 13.82 12.41 0.08
C GLU A 19 12.55 12.86 -0.65
N LYS A 20 12.42 12.51 -1.93
CA LYS A 20 11.24 12.84 -2.76
C LYS A 20 9.97 12.24 -2.15
N TYR A 21 9.97 10.94 -1.87
CA TYR A 21 8.77 10.25 -1.38
C TYR A 21 8.47 10.54 0.09
N ALA A 22 9.49 10.79 0.92
CA ALA A 22 9.32 11.24 2.29
C ALA A 22 8.58 12.59 2.35
N ARG A 23 8.98 13.56 1.50
CA ARG A 23 8.27 14.84 1.39
C ARG A 23 6.82 14.68 0.95
N LEU A 24 6.56 13.84 -0.04
CA LEU A 24 5.19 13.56 -0.50
C LEU A 24 4.34 12.97 0.64
N LEU A 25 4.88 12.00 1.37
CA LEU A 25 4.18 11.34 2.48
C LEU A 25 4.11 12.21 3.76
N LYS A 26 4.67 13.43 3.74
CA LYS A 26 4.79 14.33 4.89
C LYS A 26 5.51 13.66 6.07
N ILE A 27 6.60 12.97 5.76
CA ILE A 27 7.52 12.39 6.75
C ILE A 27 8.63 13.40 7.02
N ASP A 28 8.95 13.63 8.29
CA ASP A 28 10.13 14.42 8.66
C ASP A 28 11.40 13.70 8.16
N LEU A 29 12.25 14.42 7.43
CA LEU A 29 13.48 13.85 6.88
C LEU A 29 14.43 13.37 7.98
N GLU A 30 14.39 13.95 9.18
CA GLU A 30 15.17 13.43 10.30
C GLU A 30 14.81 11.98 10.64
N LEU A 31 13.54 11.57 10.46
CA LEU A 31 13.11 10.19 10.70
C LEU A 31 13.74 9.21 9.69
N THR A 32 14.17 9.69 8.51
CA THR A 32 14.81 8.85 7.49
C THR A 32 16.28 8.56 7.78
N GLU A 33 16.91 9.36 8.64
CA GLU A 33 18.31 9.23 9.06
C GLU A 33 18.47 8.44 10.37
N ARG A 34 17.38 8.27 11.11
CA ARG A 34 17.35 7.54 12.38
C ARG A 34 17.28 6.03 12.18
N SER A 35 17.49 5.31 13.28
CA SER A 35 17.24 3.86 13.31
C SER A 35 15.75 3.55 13.12
N LEU A 36 15.45 2.38 12.56
CA LEU A 36 14.08 1.93 12.30
C LEU A 36 13.22 2.04 13.56
N ASN A 37 12.09 2.75 13.43
CA ASN A 37 11.07 2.93 14.47
C ASN A 37 11.46 3.74 15.71
N ASP A 38 12.63 4.39 15.71
CA ASP A 38 13.06 5.23 16.83
C ASP A 38 12.35 6.59 16.81
N GLY A 39 11.58 6.87 17.87
CA GLY A 39 10.83 8.13 18.04
C GLY A 39 9.62 8.34 17.12
N ALA A 40 9.30 7.40 16.22
CA ALA A 40 8.16 7.51 15.31
C ALA A 40 6.82 7.16 16.00
N SER A 41 5.80 7.99 15.81
CA SER A 41 4.42 7.69 16.15
C SER A 41 3.87 6.52 15.31
N GLY A 42 2.73 5.95 15.71
CA GLY A 42 2.10 4.85 14.95
C GLY A 42 1.78 5.21 13.48
N GLY A 43 1.36 6.46 13.23
CA GLY A 43 1.11 6.94 11.87
C GLY A 43 2.40 7.15 11.06
N GLU A 44 3.46 7.63 11.69
CA GLU A 44 4.77 7.79 11.04
C GLU A 44 5.41 6.45 10.70
N LYS A 45 5.28 5.44 11.57
CA LYS A 45 5.73 4.06 11.28
C LYS A 45 5.09 3.53 10.01
N LYS A 46 3.77 3.69 9.87
CA LYS A 46 3.07 3.29 8.63
C LYS A 46 3.55 4.06 7.41
N LYS A 47 3.76 5.38 7.52
CA LYS A 47 4.33 6.16 6.43
C LYS A 47 5.74 5.72 6.06
N LEU A 48 6.56 5.30 7.02
CA LEU A 48 7.90 4.74 6.77
C LEU A 48 7.84 3.35 6.09
N GLU A 49 6.87 2.51 6.42
CA GLU A 49 6.61 1.24 5.70
C GLU A 49 6.22 1.51 4.24
N LEU A 50 5.33 2.48 4.03
CA LEU A 50 4.92 2.93 2.69
C LEU A 50 6.10 3.51 1.89
N LEU A 51 6.94 4.32 2.52
CA LEU A 51 8.15 4.86 1.91
C LEU A 51 9.09 3.73 1.46
N GLN A 52 9.30 2.71 2.29
CA GLN A 52 10.10 1.54 1.94
C GLN A 52 9.52 0.79 0.74
N ALA A 53 8.20 0.53 0.73
CA ALA A 53 7.55 -0.16 -0.38
C ALA A 53 7.72 0.60 -1.71
N VAL A 54 7.58 1.92 -1.68
CA VAL A 54 7.71 2.81 -2.83
C VAL A 54 9.14 2.88 -3.35
N VAL A 55 10.14 2.98 -2.47
CA VAL A 55 11.57 3.05 -2.84
C VAL A 55 12.09 1.70 -3.33
N LEU A 56 11.73 0.61 -2.64
CA LEU A 56 12.09 -0.76 -3.03
C LEU A 56 11.43 -1.16 -4.34
N ASN A 57 10.15 -0.81 -4.49
CA ASN A 57 9.34 -1.07 -5.67
C ASN A 57 9.48 -2.50 -6.23
N PRO A 58 9.31 -3.56 -5.41
CA PRO A 58 9.46 -4.94 -5.87
C PRO A 58 8.33 -5.36 -6.84
N ASP A 59 8.52 -6.48 -7.53
CA ASP A 59 7.56 -7.04 -8.51
C ASP A 59 6.26 -7.54 -7.86
N LEU A 60 6.31 -7.91 -6.57
CA LEU A 60 5.16 -8.28 -5.76
C LEU A 60 5.15 -7.45 -4.47
N GLN A 61 4.03 -6.77 -4.22
CA GLN A 61 3.79 -5.98 -3.01
C GLN A 61 2.47 -6.42 -2.38
N ILE A 62 2.49 -6.64 -1.06
CA ILE A 62 1.30 -6.97 -0.27
C ILE A 62 1.09 -5.86 0.74
N PHE A 63 -0.07 -5.22 0.69
CA PHE A 63 -0.48 -4.17 1.61
C PHE A 63 -1.61 -4.69 2.47
N ASP A 64 -1.33 -4.88 3.77
CA ASP A 64 -2.34 -5.33 4.74
C ASP A 64 -2.84 -4.14 5.55
N GLU A 65 -4.15 -3.88 5.49
CA GLU A 65 -4.85 -2.80 6.20
C GLU A 65 -4.18 -1.42 6.10
N ILE A 66 -3.60 -1.13 4.93
CA ILE A 66 -2.90 0.12 4.62
C ILE A 66 -3.73 1.38 4.91
N ASP A 67 -5.05 1.29 4.87
CA ASP A 67 -5.96 2.39 5.10
C ASP A 67 -6.26 2.68 6.58
N THR A 68 -5.75 1.85 7.49
CA THR A 68 -5.80 2.08 8.94
C THR A 68 -4.61 2.95 9.36
N GLY A 69 -4.83 3.99 10.17
CA GLY A 69 -3.73 4.81 10.71
C GLY A 69 -2.94 5.66 9.70
N VAL A 70 -3.37 5.70 8.44
CA VAL A 70 -2.82 6.55 7.38
C VAL A 70 -3.86 7.60 6.97
N ASP A 71 -3.39 8.83 6.76
CA ASP A 71 -4.24 9.93 6.32
C ASP A 71 -4.70 9.77 4.85
N VAL A 72 -5.75 10.50 4.47
CA VAL A 72 -6.34 10.43 3.12
C VAL A 72 -5.35 10.85 2.04
N ASP A 73 -4.44 11.77 2.34
CA ASP A 73 -3.47 12.29 1.37
C ASP A 73 -2.42 11.22 1.05
N ALA A 74 -1.91 10.53 2.06
CA ALA A 74 -0.98 9.43 1.89
C ALA A 74 -1.59 8.26 1.12
N LEU A 75 -2.88 7.95 1.31
CA LEU A 75 -3.59 6.96 0.49
C LEU A 75 -3.66 7.37 -0.99
N LYS A 76 -3.91 8.64 -1.30
CA LYS A 76 -3.91 9.14 -2.69
C LYS A 76 -2.53 9.04 -3.32
N ILE A 77 -1.47 9.32 -2.56
CA ILE A 77 -0.09 9.22 -3.03
C ILE A 77 0.25 7.77 -3.39
N ILE A 78 -0.09 6.82 -2.50
CA ILE A 78 0.13 5.39 -2.76
C ILE A 78 -0.66 4.92 -3.98
N ALA A 79 -1.93 5.30 -4.07
CA ALA A 79 -2.75 4.95 -5.22
C ALA A 79 -2.17 5.51 -6.53
N GLY A 80 -1.67 6.74 -6.51
CA GLY A 80 -0.97 7.35 -7.64
C GLY A 80 0.31 6.59 -8.01
N PHE A 81 1.09 6.20 -7.01
CA PHE A 81 2.30 5.41 -7.21
C PHE A 81 1.99 4.04 -7.84
N ILE A 82 1.03 3.30 -7.29
CA ILE A 82 0.59 2.00 -7.83
C ILE A 82 0.12 2.17 -9.28
N LYS A 83 -0.71 3.18 -9.55
CA LYS A 83 -1.21 3.46 -10.91
C LYS A 83 -0.08 3.71 -11.92
N GLN A 84 0.98 4.40 -11.51
CA GLN A 84 2.14 4.70 -12.36
C GLN A 84 3.05 3.49 -12.57
N HIS A 85 3.17 2.61 -11.58
CA HIS A 85 4.16 1.52 -11.57
C HIS A 85 3.56 0.12 -11.75
N LYS A 86 2.25 0.00 -12.02
CA LYS A 86 1.56 -1.30 -12.14
C LYS A 86 1.97 -2.18 -13.31
N HIS A 87 2.67 -1.63 -14.31
CA HIS A 87 3.11 -2.44 -15.45
C HIS A 87 4.14 -3.47 -15.00
N ASN A 88 3.87 -4.75 -15.31
CA ASN A 88 4.69 -5.91 -14.90
C ASN A 88 4.83 -6.10 -13.38
N LYS A 89 3.88 -5.60 -12.59
CA LYS A 89 3.89 -5.74 -11.13
C LYS A 89 2.58 -6.29 -10.61
N THR A 90 2.66 -6.97 -9.48
CA THR A 90 1.52 -7.53 -8.76
C THR A 90 1.36 -6.82 -7.43
N TYR A 91 0.14 -6.35 -7.17
CA TYR A 91 -0.24 -5.74 -5.90
C TYR A 91 -1.38 -6.53 -5.30
N ILE A 92 -1.20 -6.97 -4.05
CA ILE A 92 -2.25 -7.58 -3.24
C ILE A 92 -2.60 -6.58 -2.15
N ILE A 93 -3.85 -6.14 -2.11
CA ILE A 93 -4.35 -5.22 -1.08
C ILE A 93 -5.37 -5.99 -0.25
N ILE A 94 -5.04 -6.18 1.02
CA ILE A 94 -5.91 -6.78 2.03
C ILE A 94 -6.51 -5.62 2.80
N THR A 95 -7.84 -5.53 2.82
CA THR A 95 -8.52 -4.46 3.54
C THR A 95 -9.94 -4.88 3.90
N HIS A 96 -10.42 -4.35 5.03
CA HIS A 96 -11.81 -4.46 5.45
C HIS A 96 -12.63 -3.21 5.09
N TYR A 97 -12.00 -2.10 4.69
CA TYR A 97 -12.68 -0.87 4.25
C TYR A 97 -12.29 -0.49 2.82
N ASN A 98 -13.27 -0.06 2.04
CA ASN A 98 -13.08 0.25 0.62
C ASN A 98 -12.44 1.63 0.36
N ARG A 99 -11.72 2.23 1.33
CA ARG A 99 -11.18 3.59 1.19
C ARG A 99 -10.14 3.68 0.07
N ILE A 100 -9.21 2.73 0.02
CA ILE A 100 -8.18 2.67 -1.02
C ILE A 100 -8.77 2.33 -2.40
N LEU A 101 -9.86 1.57 -2.43
CA LEU A 101 -10.56 1.19 -3.67
C LEU A 101 -11.25 2.38 -4.36
N LYS A 102 -11.43 3.52 -3.66
CA LYS A 102 -11.88 4.77 -4.28
C LYS A 102 -10.82 5.40 -5.19
N TYR A 103 -9.55 5.04 -4.99
CA TYR A 103 -8.42 5.59 -5.74
C TYR A 103 -7.78 4.56 -6.67
N ILE A 104 -7.99 3.27 -6.41
CA ILE A 104 -7.45 2.15 -7.18
C ILE A 104 -8.60 1.26 -7.63
N ARG A 105 -8.66 0.99 -8.93
CA ARG A 105 -9.56 -0.02 -9.48
C ARG A 105 -8.83 -1.36 -9.57
N PRO A 106 -9.20 -2.37 -8.76
CA PRO A 106 -8.56 -3.67 -8.80
C PRO A 106 -8.97 -4.45 -10.05
N ASP A 107 -8.06 -5.25 -10.59
CA ASP A 107 -8.34 -6.17 -11.69
C ASP A 107 -9.14 -7.40 -11.20
N VAL A 108 -8.80 -7.89 -10.00
CA VAL A 108 -9.45 -9.03 -9.34
C VAL A 108 -9.77 -8.67 -7.89
N VAL A 109 -10.96 -9.02 -7.44
CA VAL A 109 -11.42 -8.93 -6.04
C VAL A 109 -11.73 -10.33 -5.54
N MET A 110 -11.16 -10.69 -4.39
CA MET A 110 -11.41 -11.96 -3.72
C MET A 110 -11.98 -11.68 -2.33
N VAL A 111 -13.06 -12.37 -1.98
CA VAL A 111 -13.71 -12.26 -0.67
C VAL A 111 -13.41 -13.52 0.12
N MET A 112 -12.84 -13.34 1.31
CA MET A 112 -12.53 -14.42 2.23
C MET A 112 -13.60 -14.50 3.33
N ILE A 113 -14.13 -15.69 3.58
CA ILE A 113 -15.06 -16.01 4.67
C ILE A 113 -14.60 -17.33 5.28
N ASP A 114 -14.52 -17.39 6.62
CA ASP A 114 -14.12 -18.59 7.37
C ASP A 114 -12.84 -19.26 6.84
N GLY A 115 -11.84 -18.43 6.47
CA GLY A 115 -10.55 -18.87 5.97
C GLY A 115 -10.54 -19.39 4.52
N LYS A 116 -11.64 -19.26 3.77
CA LYS A 116 -11.76 -19.70 2.38
C LYS A 116 -12.17 -18.55 1.46
N ILE A 117 -11.76 -18.61 0.20
CA ILE A 117 -12.27 -17.69 -0.83
C ILE A 117 -13.70 -18.09 -1.16
N ALA A 118 -14.65 -17.31 -0.67
CA ALA A 118 -16.07 -17.51 -0.90
C ALA A 118 -16.51 -16.97 -2.28
N LYS A 119 -15.84 -15.92 -2.76
CA LYS A 119 -16.19 -15.30 -4.05
C LYS A 119 -15.00 -14.60 -4.69
N THR A 120 -14.95 -14.66 -6.02
CA THR A 120 -14.01 -13.91 -6.85
C THR A 120 -14.77 -13.16 -7.92
N GLY A 121 -14.33 -11.95 -8.25
CA GLY A 121 -14.93 -11.12 -9.28
C GLY A 121 -14.02 -9.97 -9.69
N ASP A 122 -14.55 -9.05 -10.49
CA ASP A 122 -13.87 -7.80 -10.81
C ASP A 122 -14.16 -6.73 -9.74
N TYR A 123 -13.71 -5.50 -9.99
CA TYR A 123 -13.97 -4.34 -9.12
C TYR A 123 -15.45 -4.12 -8.74
N ARG A 124 -16.42 -4.59 -9.53
CA ARG A 124 -17.86 -4.46 -9.21
C ARG A 124 -18.26 -5.28 -8.00
N LEU A 125 -17.52 -6.34 -7.69
CA LEU A 125 -17.72 -7.13 -6.48
C LEU A 125 -17.48 -6.26 -5.23
N ALA A 126 -16.41 -5.48 -5.22
CA ALA A 126 -16.12 -4.55 -4.13
C ALA A 126 -17.20 -3.46 -3.98
N GLU A 127 -17.67 -2.87 -5.08
CA GLU A 127 -18.78 -1.91 -5.07
C GLU A 127 -20.08 -2.52 -4.53
N THR A 128 -20.33 -3.79 -4.84
CA THR A 128 -21.50 -4.52 -4.35
C THR A 128 -21.43 -4.73 -2.85
N ILE A 129 -20.25 -5.09 -2.33
CA ILE A 129 -20.00 -5.27 -0.89
C ILE A 129 -20.16 -3.95 -0.14
N GLU A 130 -19.66 -2.84 -0.69
CA GLU A 130 -19.82 -1.51 -0.08
C GLU A 130 -21.30 -1.14 0.12
N LYS A 131 -22.14 -1.47 -0.88
CA LYS A 131 -23.57 -1.10 -0.88
C LYS A 131 -24.45 -2.08 -0.10
N LYS A 132 -24.12 -3.37 -0.12
CA LYS A 132 -25.01 -4.44 0.38
C LYS A 132 -24.48 -5.15 1.62
N GLY A 133 -23.25 -4.86 2.04
CA GLY A 133 -22.55 -5.56 3.10
C GLY A 133 -22.14 -6.99 2.72
N TYR A 134 -21.49 -7.68 3.65
CA TYR A 134 -21.01 -9.06 3.48
C TYR A 134 -22.11 -10.12 3.71
N GLU A 135 -23.22 -9.77 4.35
CA GLU A 135 -24.29 -10.73 4.74
C GLU A 135 -24.84 -11.52 3.54
N LYS A 136 -25.01 -10.87 2.38
CA LYS A 136 -25.51 -11.54 1.17
C LYS A 136 -24.52 -12.52 0.54
N LEU A 137 -23.26 -12.54 0.99
CA LEU A 137 -22.23 -13.47 0.53
C LEU A 137 -22.14 -14.72 1.39
N ARG A 138 -22.74 -14.73 2.59
CA ARG A 138 -22.82 -15.91 3.47
C ARG A 138 -23.91 -16.91 3.07
N THR A 139 -24.78 -16.55 2.13
CA THR A 139 -25.98 -17.33 1.77
C THR A 139 -25.80 -18.22 0.52
N LEU A 140 -24.55 -18.55 0.14
CA LEU A 140 -24.21 -19.47 -0.96
C LEU A 140 -23.34 -20.60 -0.41
#